data_AF-A0A920V4B0-F1
#
_entry.id   AF-A0A920V4B0-F1
#
_cell.length_a   1.000
_cell.length_b   1.000
_cell.length_c   1.000
_cell.angle_alpha   90.00
_cell.angle_beta   90.00
_cell.angle_gamma   90.00
#
_symmetry.space_group_name_H-M   'P 1'
#
loop_
_entity.id
_entity.type
_entity.pdbx_description
1 polymer ?
#
loop_
_entity_poly.entity_id
_entity_poly.type
_entity_poly.pdbx_seq_one_letter_code
_entity_poly.pdbx_strand_id
1 'polypeptide(L)'
;MSNATPAENPLLTAEGLPPFDRITPADVEPAVREILDATATAIDTIEADLSEPGLATWDNTIAVLETLGRNWERSWSPVTHLMGVANSDELREAHDSVLPDVVAMGLRIRQSRPVFVALKHLRDASAWETFTEPQQRIIHERIRDAELAGIGLEGEQQERFNDIASQLSQLSTSFSNNVLDATKAWELVLTDPSDVDGLPDTLLQLASQSHNESRSTEIESSQTSAGTPEQGPWRFTLDVPIAMPFLQHCRKRDLRETLYRAYVTRASDGETDNAPLIDEILALRRERASLLGYASYAEVSLASKMAMGVEAVEEMFETLREASWEAGNRDLDDLKELATESGQQEPLAQWDAAFWSERLRESRFDFTDEDLRPYFSLDRVLDGLFSLCNRLFGITVEAADGQAPIWHEDVRYFIVRDDQQNERAGFYLDPYSRPETKRGGAWMNECLVRCRIDGRLQLPVAHLICNSTPPVGDRPSLMTFREVETLFHEFGHGLQHMMTTVEHADASGINGVEWDAVELPSQFMENWCYHRPTLLGIPPALRAGEVLPGGPF
;
A
#
# COMPACT_ATOMS: atom_id res chain seq x y z
N MET A 1 3.27 27.82 18.99
CA MET A 1 2.54 28.24 17.78
C MET A 1 3.39 29.27 17.06
N SER A 2 4.34 28.77 16.26
CA SER A 2 5.16 29.58 15.37
C SER A 2 4.51 29.46 14.01
N ASN A 3 3.83 30.50 13.54
CA ASN A 3 3.39 30.58 12.15
C ASN A 3 4.65 30.70 11.29
N ALA A 4 5.12 29.58 10.74
CA ALA A 4 6.06 29.61 9.65
C ALA A 4 5.42 30.46 8.54
N THR A 5 6.14 31.46 8.04
CA THR A 5 5.72 32.22 6.86
C THR A 5 5.58 31.25 5.68
N PRO A 6 4.61 31.44 4.75
CA PRO A 6 4.32 30.48 3.67
C PRO A 6 5.56 30.06 2.84
N ALA A 7 6.53 30.96 2.67
CA ALA A 7 7.79 30.68 1.98
C ALA A 7 8.73 29.66 2.68
N GLU A 8 8.43 29.22 3.91
CA GLU A 8 9.23 28.24 4.67
C GLU A 8 8.50 26.89 4.89
N ASN A 9 7.24 26.76 4.43
CA ASN A 9 6.46 25.54 4.65
C ASN A 9 7.07 24.35 3.87
N PRO A 10 7.39 23.22 4.52
CA PRO A 10 8.02 22.06 3.89
C PRO A 10 7.20 21.47 2.72
N LEU A 11 5.88 21.57 2.77
CA LEU A 11 4.96 21.06 1.73
C LEU A 11 4.87 21.95 0.50
N LEU A 12 5.47 23.14 0.48
CA LEU A 12 5.51 24.04 -0.69
C LEU A 12 6.84 23.99 -1.45
N THR A 13 7.65 22.95 -1.21
CA THR A 13 8.97 22.79 -1.84
C THR A 13 8.85 22.35 -3.31
N ALA A 14 9.38 23.16 -4.24
CA ALA A 14 9.22 22.95 -5.69
C ALA A 14 10.16 21.90 -6.32
N GLU A 15 11.29 21.57 -5.69
CA GLU A 15 12.33 20.69 -6.24
C GLU A 15 12.81 19.66 -5.21
N GLY A 16 13.48 18.60 -5.66
CA GLY A 16 14.05 17.56 -4.80
C GLY A 16 13.03 16.54 -4.31
N LEU A 17 13.38 15.82 -3.25
CA LEU A 17 12.51 14.85 -2.56
C LEU A 17 11.62 15.57 -1.54
N PRO A 18 10.44 15.03 -1.19
CA PRO A 18 9.63 15.59 -0.12
C PRO A 18 10.41 15.64 1.21
N PRO A 19 10.40 16.77 1.93
CA PRO A 19 11.14 16.93 3.19
C PRO A 19 10.41 16.29 4.37
N PHE A 20 10.25 14.96 4.35
CA PHE A 20 9.49 14.19 5.33
C PHE A 20 9.93 14.38 6.78
N ASP A 21 11.21 14.67 7.00
CA ASP A 21 11.79 14.94 8.32
C ASP A 21 11.34 16.27 8.95
N ARG A 22 10.72 17.14 8.15
CA ARG A 22 10.29 18.49 8.55
C ARG A 22 8.78 18.69 8.51
N ILE A 23 8.03 17.81 7.85
CA ILE A 23 6.58 17.95 7.73
C ILE A 23 5.92 17.68 9.08
N THR A 24 5.08 18.61 9.52
CA THR A 24 4.26 18.48 10.73
C THR A 24 2.78 18.66 10.40
N PRO A 25 1.84 18.19 11.25
CA PRO A 25 0.41 18.42 11.05
C PRO A 25 0.04 19.90 10.88
N ALA A 26 0.76 20.81 11.55
CA ALA A 26 0.52 22.25 11.48
C ALA A 26 0.86 22.86 10.11
N ASP A 27 1.64 22.16 9.28
CA ASP A 27 2.01 22.61 7.93
C ASP A 27 0.94 22.31 6.89
N VAL A 28 0.06 21.32 7.14
CA VAL A 28 -0.89 20.77 6.17
C VAL A 28 -1.90 21.81 5.70
N GLU A 29 -2.68 22.38 6.62
CA GLU A 29 -3.75 23.29 6.23
C GLU A 29 -3.22 24.54 5.50
N PRO A 30 -2.18 25.26 6.00
CA PRO A 30 -1.65 26.43 5.30
C PRO A 30 -1.12 26.11 3.89
N ALA A 31 -0.38 25.02 3.73
CA ALA A 31 0.17 24.64 2.42
C ALA A 31 -0.93 24.23 1.43
N VAL A 32 -1.87 23.39 1.86
CA VAL A 32 -2.93 22.90 0.99
C VAL A 32 -3.85 24.04 0.55
N ARG A 33 -4.16 25.00 1.44
CA ARG A 33 -4.94 26.20 1.06
C ARG A 33 -4.20 27.06 0.02
N GLU A 34 -2.90 27.24 0.14
CA GLU A 34 -2.12 27.97 -0.87
C GLU A 34 -2.12 27.26 -2.23
N ILE A 35 -1.95 25.93 -2.24
CA ILE A 35 -2.01 25.14 -3.47
C ILE A 35 -3.42 25.15 -4.09
N LEU A 36 -4.47 25.13 -3.27
CA LEU A 36 -5.85 25.29 -3.74
C LEU A 36 -6.05 26.63 -4.45
N ASP A 37 -5.61 27.73 -3.85
CA ASP A 37 -5.74 29.08 -4.44
C ASP A 37 -4.93 29.22 -5.74
N ALA A 38 -3.70 28.70 -5.75
CA ALA A 38 -2.85 28.67 -6.95
C ALA A 38 -3.48 27.82 -8.07
N THR A 39 -4.03 26.65 -7.72
CA THR A 39 -4.71 25.76 -8.67
C THR A 39 -5.98 26.39 -9.22
N ALA A 40 -6.79 27.05 -8.37
CA ALA A 40 -7.98 27.78 -8.80
C ALA A 40 -7.65 28.82 -9.87
N THR A 41 -6.63 29.66 -9.60
CA THR A 41 -6.17 30.71 -10.51
C THR A 41 -5.68 30.15 -11.84
N ALA A 42 -4.93 29.05 -11.79
CA ALA A 42 -4.42 28.41 -13.00
C ALA A 42 -5.54 27.79 -13.84
N ILE A 43 -6.53 27.16 -13.21
CA ILE A 43 -7.71 26.62 -13.91
C ILE A 43 -8.51 27.75 -14.56
N ASP A 44 -8.76 28.87 -13.86
CA ASP A 44 -9.44 30.03 -14.44
C ASP A 44 -8.69 30.57 -15.67
N THR A 45 -7.36 30.56 -15.63
CA THR A 45 -6.51 30.99 -16.75
C THR A 45 -6.62 30.02 -17.94
N ILE A 46 -6.47 28.71 -17.71
CA ILE A 46 -6.58 27.68 -18.73
C ILE A 46 -7.99 27.70 -19.37
N GLU A 47 -9.04 27.85 -18.58
CA GLU A 47 -10.42 27.92 -19.07
C GLU A 47 -10.65 29.15 -19.96
N ALA A 48 -10.05 30.29 -19.62
CA ALA A 48 -10.10 31.49 -20.44
C ALA A 48 -9.33 31.31 -21.75
N ASP A 49 -8.13 30.73 -21.70
CA ASP A 49 -7.28 30.49 -22.87
C ASP A 49 -7.89 29.44 -23.82
N LEU A 50 -8.65 28.48 -23.29
CA LEU A 50 -9.36 27.44 -24.04
C LEU A 50 -10.81 27.83 -24.38
N SER A 51 -11.18 29.10 -24.24
CA SER A 51 -12.52 29.59 -24.60
C SER A 51 -12.86 29.40 -26.09
N GLU A 52 -11.85 29.32 -26.96
CA GLU A 52 -11.97 28.91 -28.37
C GLU A 52 -11.29 27.55 -28.61
N PRO A 53 -12.03 26.44 -28.78
CA PRO A 53 -11.45 25.09 -28.85
C PRO A 53 -10.42 24.87 -29.97
N GLY A 54 -10.52 25.63 -31.08
CA GLY A 54 -9.58 25.55 -32.19
C GLY A 54 -8.16 26.03 -31.88
N LEU A 55 -7.96 26.63 -30.70
CA LEU A 55 -6.65 27.05 -30.19
C LEU A 55 -6.00 25.98 -29.30
N ALA A 56 -6.70 24.89 -28.98
CA ALA A 56 -6.15 23.83 -28.15
C ALA A 56 -4.95 23.15 -28.82
N THR A 57 -3.88 23.00 -28.04
CA THR A 57 -2.65 22.29 -28.38
C THR A 57 -2.23 21.43 -27.19
N TRP A 58 -1.28 20.53 -27.38
CA TRP A 58 -0.69 19.79 -26.27
C TRP A 58 -0.14 20.73 -25.18
N ASP A 59 0.62 21.74 -25.60
CA ASP A 59 1.38 22.62 -24.70
C ASP A 59 0.49 23.55 -23.88
N ASN A 60 -0.60 24.07 -24.43
CA ASN A 60 -1.53 24.95 -23.70
C ASN A 60 -2.68 24.21 -23.00
N THR A 61 -2.73 22.88 -23.10
CA THR A 61 -3.77 22.06 -22.45
C THR A 61 -3.14 21.05 -21.51
N ILE A 62 -2.53 19.99 -22.04
CA ILE A 62 -2.02 18.88 -21.22
C ILE A 62 -0.81 19.31 -20.39
N ALA A 63 0.18 19.97 -21.01
CA ALA A 63 1.41 20.34 -20.29
C ALA A 63 1.15 21.30 -19.11
N VAL A 64 0.13 22.16 -19.23
CA VAL A 64 -0.28 23.04 -18.12
C VAL A 64 -0.95 22.24 -17.00
N LEU A 65 -1.80 21.27 -17.34
CA LEU A 65 -2.42 20.38 -16.36
C LEU A 65 -1.38 19.47 -15.65
N GLU A 66 -0.37 18.97 -16.37
CA GLU A 66 0.76 18.23 -15.79
C GLU A 66 1.53 19.09 -14.78
N THR A 67 1.75 20.37 -15.12
CA THR A 67 2.42 21.32 -14.21
C THR A 67 1.63 21.52 -12.92
N LEU A 68 0.30 21.58 -13.00
CA LEU A 68 -0.57 21.64 -11.82
C LEU A 68 -0.49 20.37 -10.98
N GLY A 69 -0.51 19.20 -11.64
CA GLY A 69 -0.36 17.90 -10.99
C GLY A 69 0.91 17.83 -10.14
N ARG A 70 2.02 18.38 -10.61
CA ARG A 70 3.30 18.43 -9.88
C ARG A 70 3.21 19.14 -8.53
N ASN A 71 2.42 20.21 -8.43
CA ASN A 71 2.24 20.93 -7.17
C ASN A 71 1.52 20.05 -6.14
N TRP A 72 0.50 19.31 -6.58
CA TRP A 72 -0.23 18.35 -5.75
C TRP A 72 0.63 17.15 -5.35
N GLU A 73 1.45 16.63 -6.28
CA GLU A 73 2.45 15.57 -6.03
C GLU A 73 3.41 15.94 -4.88
N ARG A 74 3.80 17.22 -4.79
CA ARG A 74 4.79 17.69 -3.80
C ARG A 74 4.19 18.17 -2.49
N SER A 75 2.88 18.42 -2.47
CA SER A 75 2.19 19.01 -1.31
C SER A 75 1.21 18.05 -0.67
N TRP A 76 0.27 17.49 -1.45
CA TRP A 76 -0.78 16.62 -0.92
C TRP A 76 -0.34 15.16 -0.82
N SER A 77 0.38 14.64 -1.82
CA SER A 77 0.83 13.24 -1.79
C SER A 77 1.67 12.89 -0.56
N PRO A 78 2.61 13.73 -0.07
CA PRO A 78 3.34 13.47 1.17
C PRO A 78 2.43 13.39 2.40
N VAL A 79 1.39 14.22 2.49
CA VAL A 79 0.40 14.17 3.58
C VAL A 79 -0.37 12.85 3.54
N THR A 80 -0.85 12.43 2.37
CA THR A 80 -1.55 11.14 2.22
C THR A 80 -0.63 9.94 2.49
N HIS A 81 0.65 10.05 2.18
CA HIS A 81 1.63 9.02 2.51
C HIS A 81 1.81 8.92 4.03
N LEU A 82 2.01 10.04 4.72
CA LEU A 82 2.16 10.09 6.18
C LEU A 82 0.91 9.56 6.90
N MET A 83 -0.30 9.79 6.37
CA MET A 83 -1.53 9.18 6.89
C MET A 83 -1.48 7.64 6.92
N GLY A 84 -0.68 7.01 6.04
CA GLY A 84 -0.52 5.55 5.98
C GLY A 84 0.65 5.00 6.82
N VAL A 85 1.66 5.79 7.14
CA VAL A 85 2.93 5.32 7.76
C VAL A 85 3.34 6.00 9.07
N ALA A 86 2.72 7.14 9.37
CA ALA A 86 2.97 8.00 10.52
C ALA A 86 1.67 8.67 10.99
N ASN A 87 0.59 7.90 11.04
CA ASN A 87 -0.75 8.34 11.41
C ASN A 87 -0.79 8.84 12.87
N SER A 88 -1.42 9.98 13.11
CA SER A 88 -1.66 10.55 14.45
C SER A 88 -2.98 11.32 14.47
N ASP A 89 -3.53 11.57 15.66
CA ASP A 89 -4.78 12.33 15.81
C ASP A 89 -4.66 13.74 15.22
N GLU A 90 -3.53 14.43 15.45
CA GLU A 90 -3.29 15.76 14.90
C GLU A 90 -3.18 15.74 13.37
N LEU A 91 -2.56 14.70 12.80
CA LEU A 91 -2.47 14.56 11.34
C LEU A 91 -3.85 14.27 10.72
N ARG A 92 -4.68 13.43 11.38
CA ARG A 92 -6.06 13.18 10.96
C ARG A 92 -6.88 14.47 10.96
N GLU A 93 -6.84 15.25 12.04
CA GLU A 93 -7.55 16.53 12.14
C GLU A 93 -7.11 17.50 11.04
N ALA A 94 -5.80 17.63 10.81
CA ALA A 94 -5.25 18.51 9.79
C ALA A 94 -5.59 18.06 8.36
N HIS A 95 -5.60 16.76 8.11
CA HIS A 95 -6.03 16.18 6.83
C HIS A 95 -7.52 16.43 6.57
N ASP A 96 -8.36 16.13 7.56
CA ASP A 96 -9.82 16.20 7.44
C ASP A 96 -10.33 17.64 7.31
N SER A 97 -9.61 18.63 7.85
CA SER A 97 -9.97 20.06 7.73
C SER A 97 -9.88 20.60 6.30
N VAL A 98 -9.08 19.97 5.43
CA VAL A 98 -8.87 20.40 4.04
C VAL A 98 -9.35 19.38 2.99
N LEU A 99 -9.58 18.12 3.38
CA LEU A 99 -10.02 17.07 2.46
C LEU A 99 -11.24 17.45 1.59
N PRO A 100 -12.31 18.08 2.11
CA PRO A 100 -13.46 18.47 1.29
C PRO A 100 -13.08 19.45 0.16
N ASP A 101 -12.20 20.41 0.46
CA ASP A 101 -11.74 21.42 -0.50
C ASP A 101 -10.84 20.77 -1.57
N VAL A 102 -9.99 19.82 -1.17
CA VAL A 102 -9.15 19.02 -2.09
C VAL A 102 -10.02 18.20 -3.06
N VAL A 103 -11.06 17.52 -2.56
CA VAL A 103 -11.99 16.75 -3.38
C VAL A 103 -12.76 17.66 -4.35
N ALA A 104 -13.26 18.80 -3.86
CA ALA A 104 -13.96 19.78 -4.68
C ALA A 104 -13.07 20.34 -5.80
N MET A 105 -11.80 20.63 -5.52
CA MET A 105 -10.85 21.07 -6.55
C MET A 105 -10.58 19.98 -7.59
N GLY A 106 -10.35 18.73 -7.16
CA GLY A 106 -10.16 17.61 -8.07
C GLY A 106 -11.36 17.39 -9.01
N LEU A 107 -12.58 17.58 -8.50
CA LEU A 107 -13.80 17.56 -9.32
C LEU A 107 -13.87 18.75 -10.26
N ARG A 108 -13.57 19.97 -9.81
CA ARG A 108 -13.53 21.17 -10.65
C ARG A 108 -12.61 20.99 -11.86
N ILE A 109 -11.42 20.42 -11.65
CA ILE A 109 -10.46 20.14 -12.74
C ILE A 109 -11.05 19.14 -13.74
N ARG A 110 -11.58 18.00 -13.27
CA ARG A 110 -12.13 16.94 -14.15
C ARG A 110 -13.46 17.33 -14.80
N GLN A 111 -14.20 18.24 -14.20
CA GLN A 111 -15.48 18.76 -14.70
C GLN A 111 -15.33 20.11 -15.44
N SER A 112 -14.10 20.53 -15.76
CA SER A 112 -13.87 21.73 -16.56
C SER A 112 -14.35 21.51 -18.00
N ARG A 113 -15.45 22.19 -18.37
CA ARG A 113 -16.04 22.07 -19.72
C ARG A 113 -15.10 22.58 -20.82
N PRO A 114 -14.41 23.73 -20.68
CA PRO A 114 -13.43 24.18 -21.68
C PRO A 114 -12.33 23.16 -21.92
N VAL A 115 -11.76 22.60 -20.84
CA VAL A 115 -10.73 21.54 -20.94
C VAL A 115 -11.28 20.28 -21.61
N PHE A 116 -12.47 19.82 -21.22
CA PHE A 116 -13.09 18.64 -21.84
C PHE A 116 -13.32 18.81 -23.34
N VAL A 117 -13.82 19.98 -23.77
CA VAL A 117 -14.02 20.30 -25.19
C VAL A 117 -12.68 20.39 -25.93
N ALA A 118 -11.65 20.98 -25.32
CA ALA A 118 -10.30 21.03 -25.87
C ALA A 118 -9.71 19.62 -26.06
N LEU A 119 -9.85 18.73 -25.08
CA LEU A 119 -9.40 17.33 -25.19
C LEU A 119 -10.09 16.60 -26.36
N LYS A 120 -11.41 16.76 -26.51
CA LYS A 120 -12.15 16.21 -27.65
C LYS A 120 -11.68 16.80 -28.97
N HIS A 121 -11.39 18.10 -29.01
CA HIS A 121 -10.83 18.74 -30.19
C HIS A 121 -9.47 18.16 -30.56
N LEU A 122 -8.55 17.99 -29.60
CA LEU A 122 -7.24 17.38 -29.83
C LEU A 122 -7.36 15.95 -30.38
N ARG A 123 -8.33 15.17 -29.89
CA ARG A 123 -8.63 13.82 -30.39
C ARG A 123 -9.18 13.82 -31.82
N ASP A 124 -10.08 14.75 -32.13
CA ASP A 124 -10.80 14.76 -33.42
C ASP A 124 -10.09 15.58 -34.51
N ALA A 125 -9.04 16.35 -34.16
CA ALA A 125 -8.27 17.18 -35.08
C ALA A 125 -7.27 16.35 -35.91
N SER A 126 -6.90 16.87 -37.09
CA SER A 126 -5.87 16.24 -37.94
C SER A 126 -4.49 16.09 -37.28
N ALA A 127 -4.22 16.88 -36.23
CA ALA A 127 -2.99 16.76 -35.44
C ALA A 127 -2.91 15.46 -34.63
N TRP A 128 -4.01 14.73 -34.46
CA TRP A 128 -4.07 13.44 -33.78
C TRP A 128 -2.99 12.45 -34.26
N GLU A 129 -2.80 12.37 -35.58
CA GLU A 129 -1.83 11.49 -36.24
C GLU A 129 -0.37 11.89 -35.95
N THR A 130 -0.13 13.06 -35.35
CA THR A 130 1.20 13.54 -34.97
C THR A 130 1.54 13.26 -33.51
N PHE A 131 0.55 12.92 -32.68
CA PHE A 131 0.77 12.56 -31.29
C PHE A 131 1.40 11.17 -31.17
N THR A 132 2.30 11.03 -30.20
CA THR A 132 2.83 9.74 -29.81
C THR A 132 1.76 8.89 -29.13
N GLU A 133 1.96 7.57 -29.08
CA GLU A 133 1.03 6.65 -28.43
C GLU A 133 0.73 7.01 -26.95
N PRO A 134 1.71 7.39 -26.10
CA PRO A 134 1.42 7.89 -24.75
C PRO A 134 0.53 9.14 -24.75
N GLN A 135 0.77 10.09 -25.65
CA GLN A 135 -0.03 11.32 -25.73
C GLN A 135 -1.49 11.01 -26.15
N GLN A 136 -1.67 10.12 -27.12
CA GLN A 136 -3.00 9.67 -27.53
C GLN A 136 -3.73 8.98 -26.37
N ARG A 137 -3.04 8.10 -25.64
CA ARG A 137 -3.57 7.42 -24.46
C ARG A 137 -4.02 8.39 -23.38
N ILE A 138 -3.19 9.38 -23.04
CA ILE A 138 -3.51 10.41 -22.04
C ILE A 138 -4.77 11.19 -22.43
N ILE A 139 -4.90 11.59 -23.69
CA ILE A 139 -6.09 12.30 -24.18
C ILE A 139 -7.34 11.41 -24.04
N HIS A 140 -7.25 10.14 -24.42
CA HIS A 140 -8.35 9.18 -24.29
C HIS A 140 -8.77 8.99 -22.83
N GLU A 141 -7.81 8.75 -21.94
CA GLU A 141 -8.07 8.52 -20.52
C GLU A 141 -8.64 9.76 -19.84
N ARG A 142 -8.10 10.95 -20.10
CA ARG A 142 -8.65 12.20 -19.54
C ARG A 142 -10.09 12.47 -19.99
N ILE A 143 -10.45 12.13 -21.24
CA ILE A 143 -11.84 12.23 -21.71
C ILE A 143 -12.73 11.26 -20.92
N ARG A 144 -12.34 9.99 -20.83
CA ARG A 144 -13.07 8.96 -20.06
C ARG A 144 -13.22 9.38 -18.59
N ASP A 145 -12.16 9.87 -17.98
CA ASP A 145 -12.14 10.19 -16.56
C ASP A 145 -12.97 11.45 -16.26
N ALA A 146 -13.07 12.40 -17.20
CA ALA A 146 -14.03 13.50 -17.12
C ALA A 146 -15.48 12.99 -17.18
N GLU A 147 -15.78 12.04 -18.07
CA GLU A 147 -17.09 11.38 -18.16
C GLU A 147 -17.44 10.63 -16.87
N LEU A 148 -16.50 9.86 -16.30
CA LEU A 148 -16.65 9.17 -15.01
C LEU A 148 -16.64 10.11 -13.79
N ALA A 149 -16.19 11.35 -13.97
CA ALA A 149 -16.31 12.44 -13.01
C ALA A 149 -17.61 13.25 -13.21
N GLY A 150 -18.52 12.84 -14.10
CA GLY A 150 -19.82 13.46 -14.23
C GLY A 150 -19.85 14.77 -15.02
N ILE A 151 -18.88 15.04 -15.91
CA ILE A 151 -18.87 16.24 -16.79
C ILE A 151 -20.16 16.41 -17.61
N GLY A 152 -20.88 15.30 -17.89
CA GLY A 152 -22.15 15.30 -18.61
C GLY A 152 -23.38 15.63 -17.76
N LEU A 153 -23.23 15.74 -16.43
CA LEU A 153 -24.32 16.08 -15.51
C LEU A 153 -24.48 17.59 -15.41
N GLU A 154 -25.71 18.07 -15.22
CA GLU A 154 -26.04 19.49 -15.09
C GLU A 154 -26.99 19.73 -13.89
N GLY A 155 -26.91 20.92 -13.29
CA GLY A 155 -27.80 21.34 -12.20
C GLY A 155 -27.74 20.43 -10.97
N GLU A 156 -28.90 20.10 -10.40
CA GLU A 156 -29.03 19.31 -9.17
C GLU A 156 -28.31 17.94 -9.23
N GLN A 157 -28.23 17.32 -10.42
CA GLN A 157 -27.54 16.04 -10.58
C GLN A 157 -26.03 16.16 -10.39
N GLN A 158 -25.44 17.24 -10.91
CA GLN A 158 -24.01 17.52 -10.75
C GLN A 158 -23.68 17.89 -9.29
N GLU A 159 -24.53 18.71 -8.66
CA GLU A 159 -24.38 19.06 -7.23
C GLU A 159 -24.42 17.80 -6.35
N ARG A 160 -25.39 16.90 -6.59
CA ARG A 160 -25.49 15.64 -5.86
C ARG A 160 -24.31 14.71 -6.13
N PHE A 161 -23.83 14.63 -7.37
CA PHE A 161 -22.63 13.85 -7.70
C PHE A 161 -21.41 14.32 -6.91
N ASN A 162 -21.22 15.63 -6.79
CA ASN A 162 -20.10 16.22 -6.07
C ASN A 162 -20.20 15.99 -4.56
N ASP A 163 -21.41 16.13 -4.00
CA ASP A 163 -21.69 15.80 -2.60
C ASP A 163 -21.39 14.32 -2.29
N ILE A 164 -21.83 13.39 -3.15
CA ILE A 164 -21.53 11.95 -3.03
C ILE A 164 -20.01 11.71 -3.03
N ALA A 165 -19.26 12.35 -3.93
CA ALA A 165 -17.82 12.18 -4.01
C ALA A 165 -17.10 12.67 -2.75
N SER A 166 -17.53 13.80 -2.17
CA SER A 166 -17.02 14.30 -0.89
C SER A 166 -17.30 13.33 0.26
N GLN A 167 -18.55 12.87 0.38
CA GLN A 167 -18.95 11.92 1.43
C GLN A 167 -18.20 10.59 1.33
N LEU A 168 -18.05 10.03 0.12
CA LEU A 168 -17.28 8.79 -0.09
C LEU A 168 -15.81 8.95 0.33
N SER A 169 -15.20 10.11 0.12
CA SER A 169 -13.81 10.38 0.52
C SER A 169 -13.67 10.43 2.05
N GLN A 170 -14.60 11.09 2.74
CA GLN A 170 -14.64 11.14 4.20
C GLN A 170 -14.88 9.74 4.79
N LEU A 171 -15.89 9.03 4.30
CA LEU A 171 -16.22 7.68 4.75
C LEU A 171 -15.06 6.69 4.56
N SER A 172 -14.32 6.80 3.46
CA SER A 172 -13.14 5.94 3.21
C SER A 172 -11.99 6.23 4.19
N THR A 173 -11.82 7.50 4.57
CA THR A 173 -10.82 7.91 5.57
C THR A 173 -11.22 7.39 6.95
N SER A 174 -12.48 7.60 7.36
CA SER A 174 -13.02 7.07 8.63
C SER A 174 -12.94 5.56 8.70
N PHE A 175 -13.30 4.84 7.62
CA PHE A 175 -13.19 3.38 7.56
C PHE A 175 -11.76 2.90 7.84
N SER A 176 -10.77 3.54 7.21
CA SER A 176 -9.36 3.18 7.35
C SER A 176 -8.82 3.47 8.75
N ASN A 177 -9.18 4.62 9.32
CA ASN A 177 -8.84 5.00 10.70
C ASN A 177 -9.44 4.02 11.71
N ASN A 178 -10.72 3.65 11.54
CA ASN A 178 -11.39 2.67 12.40
C ASN A 178 -10.71 1.29 12.38
N VAL A 179 -10.23 0.82 11.22
CA VAL A 179 -9.48 -0.45 11.13
C VAL A 179 -8.15 -0.36 11.88
N LEU A 180 -7.43 0.75 11.74
CA LEU A 180 -6.18 0.99 12.45
C LEU A 180 -6.41 1.02 13.97
N ASP A 181 -7.40 1.80 14.42
CA ASP A 181 -7.74 1.96 15.83
C ASP A 181 -8.20 0.65 16.47
N ALA A 182 -9.06 -0.12 15.78
CA ALA A 182 -9.48 -1.44 16.25
C ALA A 182 -8.33 -2.46 16.31
N THR A 183 -7.35 -2.35 15.41
CA THR A 183 -6.15 -3.21 15.43
C THR A 183 -5.25 -2.86 16.61
N LYS A 184 -5.08 -1.56 16.91
CA LYS A 184 -4.27 -1.04 18.02
C LYS A 184 -4.90 -1.27 19.40
N ALA A 185 -6.23 -1.19 19.50
CA ALA A 185 -6.93 -1.21 20.79
C ALA A 185 -6.93 -2.57 21.50
N TRP A 186 -6.71 -3.66 20.77
CA TRP A 186 -6.77 -5.01 21.34
C TRP A 186 -5.39 -5.50 21.77
N GLU A 187 -5.31 -6.04 22.99
CA GLU A 187 -4.15 -6.78 23.48
C GLU A 187 -4.54 -7.98 24.33
N LEU A 188 -3.74 -9.04 24.25
CA LEU A 188 -3.76 -10.18 25.15
C LEU A 188 -2.41 -10.29 25.84
N VAL A 189 -2.37 -10.04 27.15
CA VAL A 189 -1.15 -10.17 27.95
C VAL A 189 -1.16 -11.50 28.70
N LEU A 190 -0.22 -12.38 28.37
CA LEU A 190 -0.02 -13.67 29.03
C LEU A 190 1.14 -13.59 30.02
N THR A 191 0.98 -14.23 31.18
CA THR A 191 2.00 -14.25 32.25
C THR A 191 2.34 -15.66 32.73
N ASP A 192 1.48 -16.65 32.45
CA ASP A 192 1.78 -18.04 32.77
C ASP A 192 2.57 -18.67 31.62
N PRO A 193 3.80 -19.19 31.85
CA PRO A 193 4.56 -19.92 30.85
C PRO A 193 3.80 -21.09 30.20
N SER A 194 2.80 -21.66 30.89
CA SER A 194 1.97 -22.73 30.33
C SER A 194 1.08 -22.24 29.18
N ASP A 195 0.71 -20.95 29.15
CA ASP A 195 -0.13 -20.37 28.10
C ASP A 195 0.60 -20.22 26.77
N VAL A 196 1.93 -20.12 26.82
CA VAL A 196 2.79 -19.89 25.66
C VAL A 196 3.58 -21.12 25.22
N ASP A 197 3.31 -22.28 25.82
CA ASP A 197 3.95 -23.54 25.43
C ASP A 197 3.69 -23.86 23.94
N GLY A 198 4.78 -24.10 23.21
CA GLY A 198 4.76 -24.38 21.77
C GLY A 198 4.76 -23.14 20.86
N LEU A 199 4.70 -21.93 21.41
CA LEU A 199 4.95 -20.72 20.61
C LEU A 199 6.44 -20.63 20.23
N PRO A 200 6.77 -20.18 19.00
CA PRO A 200 8.13 -19.98 18.57
C PRO A 200 8.90 -18.97 19.41
N ASP A 201 10.20 -19.19 19.59
CA ASP A 201 11.08 -18.27 20.30
C ASP A 201 11.06 -16.85 19.70
N THR A 202 10.92 -16.74 18.38
CA THR A 202 10.81 -15.45 17.66
C THR A 202 9.52 -14.71 18.01
N LEU A 203 8.40 -15.41 18.14
CA LEU A 203 7.13 -14.84 18.56
C LEU A 203 7.19 -14.41 20.04
N LEU A 204 7.80 -15.20 20.92
CA LEU A 204 7.97 -14.83 22.33
C LEU A 204 8.87 -13.59 22.50
N GLN A 205 9.93 -13.52 21.71
CA GLN A 205 10.77 -12.33 21.59
C GLN A 205 9.95 -11.11 21.21
N LEU A 206 9.21 -11.19 20.09
CA LEU A 206 8.40 -10.09 19.60
C LEU A 206 7.30 -9.68 20.59
N ALA A 207 6.59 -10.64 21.20
CA ALA A 207 5.53 -10.37 22.17
C ALA A 207 6.06 -9.76 23.49
N SER A 208 7.24 -10.17 23.95
CA SER A 208 7.87 -9.56 25.13
C SER A 208 8.39 -8.15 24.85
N GLN A 209 8.93 -7.90 23.65
CA GLN A 209 9.31 -6.55 23.21
C GLN A 209 8.09 -5.64 23.08
N SER A 210 7.01 -6.11 22.44
CA SER A 210 5.73 -5.40 22.32
C SER A 210 5.17 -5.00 23.69
N HIS A 211 5.28 -5.88 24.71
CA HIS A 211 4.92 -5.55 26.09
C HIS A 211 5.82 -4.45 26.68
N ASN A 212 7.13 -4.55 26.48
CA ASN A 212 8.09 -3.61 27.04
C ASN A 212 7.95 -2.21 26.44
N GLU A 213 7.68 -2.12 25.15
CA GLU A 213 7.45 -0.85 24.45
C GLU A 213 6.14 -0.20 24.91
N SER A 214 5.04 -0.97 24.93
CA SER A 214 3.73 -0.44 25.32
C SER A 214 3.65 -0.08 26.82
N ARG A 215 4.52 -0.68 27.65
CA ARG A 215 4.56 -0.47 29.10
C ARG A 215 5.81 0.23 29.61
N SER A 216 6.57 0.89 28.73
CA SER A 216 7.87 1.51 29.05
C SER A 216 7.84 2.40 30.31
N THR A 217 6.84 3.29 30.40
CA THR A 217 6.68 4.19 31.56
C THR A 217 6.29 3.44 32.85
N GLU A 218 5.46 2.41 32.76
CA GLU A 218 5.08 1.59 33.93
C GLU A 218 6.24 0.71 34.40
N ILE A 219 7.10 0.27 33.49
CA ILE A 219 8.34 -0.47 33.80
C ILE A 219 9.33 0.46 34.51
N GLU A 220 9.59 1.66 33.96
CA GLU A 220 10.48 2.66 34.58
C GLU A 220 10.03 3.06 35.98
N SER A 221 8.71 3.17 36.17
CA SER A 221 8.12 3.47 37.48
C SER A 221 7.90 2.24 38.38
N SER A 222 8.38 1.05 37.97
CA SER A 222 8.28 -0.21 38.71
C SER A 222 6.85 -0.66 39.05
N GLN A 223 5.86 -0.25 38.26
CA GLN A 223 4.47 -0.68 38.37
C GLN A 223 4.23 -2.06 37.73
N THR A 224 5.03 -2.40 36.72
CA THR A 224 5.07 -3.72 36.09
C THR A 224 6.52 -4.15 35.82
N SER A 225 6.71 -5.43 35.55
CA SER A 225 8.03 -5.97 35.20
C SER A 225 8.23 -5.96 33.68
N ALA A 226 9.47 -5.76 33.25
CA ALA A 226 9.85 -5.99 31.87
C ALA A 226 9.70 -7.48 31.52
N GLY A 227 9.14 -7.74 30.34
CA GLY A 227 9.03 -9.05 29.75
C GLY A 227 10.34 -9.58 29.20
N THR A 228 10.53 -10.90 29.28
CA THR A 228 11.56 -11.63 28.55
C THR A 228 10.93 -12.77 27.76
N PRO A 229 11.57 -13.28 26.69
CA PRO A 229 11.05 -14.41 25.94
C PRO A 229 10.77 -15.63 26.83
N GLU A 230 11.59 -15.86 27.86
CA GLU A 230 11.52 -17.05 28.72
C GLU A 230 10.53 -16.92 29.89
N GLN A 231 10.32 -15.71 30.42
CA GLN A 231 9.55 -15.51 31.67
C GLN A 231 8.31 -14.63 31.51
N GLY A 232 8.15 -13.99 30.35
CA GLY A 232 7.09 -13.02 30.14
C GLY A 232 7.23 -11.81 31.07
N PRO A 233 6.19 -10.96 31.16
CA PRO A 233 4.94 -10.99 30.39
C PRO A 233 5.12 -10.92 28.87
N TRP A 234 4.15 -11.45 28.11
CA TRP A 234 4.09 -11.42 26.65
C TRP A 234 2.80 -10.74 26.18
N ARG A 235 2.92 -9.69 25.36
CA ARG A 235 1.77 -8.96 24.79
C ARG A 235 1.54 -9.41 23.34
N PHE A 236 0.37 -9.98 23.08
CA PHE A 236 -0.09 -10.34 21.75
C PHE A 236 -1.09 -9.30 21.23
N THR A 237 -0.93 -8.90 19.97
CA THR A 237 -1.70 -7.88 19.26
C THR A 237 -2.26 -8.43 17.95
N LEU A 238 -3.01 -7.62 17.21
CA LEU A 238 -3.71 -8.06 15.99
C LEU A 238 -2.95 -7.79 14.68
N ASP A 239 -1.74 -7.21 14.74
CA ASP A 239 -0.89 -7.08 13.56
C ASP A 239 -0.31 -8.42 13.13
N VAL A 240 -0.14 -8.59 11.81
CA VAL A 240 0.11 -9.88 11.17
C VAL A 240 1.34 -10.62 11.73
N PRO A 241 2.50 -9.97 11.99
CA PRO A 241 3.67 -10.64 12.55
C PRO A 241 3.45 -11.29 13.92
N ILE A 242 2.44 -10.85 14.68
CA ILE A 242 2.08 -11.44 15.98
C ILE A 242 0.87 -12.37 15.84
N ALA A 243 -0.21 -11.89 15.22
CA ALA A 243 -1.48 -12.60 15.15
C ALA A 243 -1.38 -13.93 14.38
N MET A 244 -0.68 -13.94 13.23
CA MET A 244 -0.63 -15.14 12.39
C MET A 244 0.22 -16.25 13.04
N PRO A 245 1.46 -16.00 13.52
CA PRO A 245 2.21 -17.02 14.24
C PRO A 245 1.51 -17.52 15.51
N PHE A 246 0.76 -16.66 16.21
CA PHE A 246 -0.04 -17.10 17.35
C PHE A 246 -1.10 -18.13 16.93
N LEU A 247 -1.85 -17.89 15.85
CA LEU A 247 -2.85 -18.84 15.35
C LEU A 247 -2.23 -20.13 14.80
N GLN A 248 -1.02 -20.07 14.24
CA GLN A 248 -0.30 -21.23 13.71
C GLN A 248 0.31 -22.13 14.81
N HIS A 249 0.70 -21.56 15.94
CA HIS A 249 1.53 -22.27 16.92
C HIS A 249 0.92 -22.39 18.33
N CYS A 250 -0.03 -21.54 18.73
CA CYS A 250 -0.61 -21.62 20.07
C CYS A 250 -1.35 -22.95 20.26
N ARG A 251 -0.88 -23.77 21.21
CA ARG A 251 -1.47 -25.09 21.50
C ARG A 251 -2.83 -24.97 22.21
N LYS A 252 -3.04 -23.89 22.97
CA LYS A 252 -4.29 -23.64 23.70
C LYS A 252 -5.39 -23.17 22.76
N ARG A 253 -6.37 -24.06 22.52
CA ARG A 253 -7.47 -23.83 21.57
C ARG A 253 -8.35 -22.66 21.94
N ASP A 254 -8.61 -22.46 23.22
CA ASP A 254 -9.36 -21.33 23.76
C ASP A 254 -8.65 -20.00 23.49
N LEU A 255 -7.32 -19.94 23.65
CA LEU A 255 -6.55 -18.75 23.32
C LEU A 255 -6.54 -18.46 21.81
N ARG A 256 -6.43 -19.50 20.96
CA ARG A 256 -6.60 -19.34 19.50
C ARG A 256 -7.98 -18.78 19.17
N GLU A 257 -9.03 -19.30 19.81
CA GLU A 257 -10.40 -18.80 19.63
C GLU A 257 -10.52 -17.33 20.06
N THR A 258 -9.94 -16.95 21.20
CA THR A 258 -9.91 -15.56 21.69
C THR A 258 -9.28 -14.62 20.68
N LEU A 259 -8.08 -14.92 20.19
CA LEU A 259 -7.39 -14.05 19.22
C LEU A 259 -8.10 -14.05 17.87
N TYR A 260 -8.52 -15.22 17.37
CA TYR A 260 -9.23 -15.33 16.09
C TYR A 260 -10.49 -14.47 16.08
N ARG A 261 -11.32 -14.56 17.14
CA ARG A 261 -12.55 -13.77 17.26
C ARG A 261 -12.23 -12.28 17.24
N ALA A 262 -11.26 -11.84 18.05
CA ALA A 262 -10.82 -10.45 18.06
C ALA A 262 -10.38 -9.97 16.67
N TYR A 263 -9.63 -10.80 15.94
CA TYR A 263 -9.13 -10.47 14.61
C TYR A 263 -10.25 -10.30 13.56
N VAL A 264 -11.26 -11.20 13.55
CA VAL A 264 -12.35 -11.17 12.55
C VAL A 264 -13.50 -10.23 12.91
N THR A 265 -13.54 -9.70 14.14
CA THR A 265 -14.51 -8.68 14.59
C THR A 265 -13.86 -7.30 14.78
N ARG A 266 -12.71 -7.04 14.17
CA ARG A 266 -12.11 -5.71 14.17
C ARG A 266 -13.04 -4.71 13.49
N ALA A 267 -13.18 -3.54 14.08
CA ALA A 267 -13.96 -2.43 13.54
C ALA A 267 -15.42 -2.84 13.21
N SER A 268 -16.03 -3.67 14.05
CA SER A 268 -17.42 -4.14 13.86
C SER A 268 -18.36 -3.83 15.03
N ASP A 269 -17.90 -3.06 16.02
CA ASP A 269 -18.71 -2.58 17.14
C ASP A 269 -18.16 -1.26 17.72
N GLY A 270 -18.95 -0.67 18.62
CA GLY A 270 -18.55 0.52 19.38
C GLY A 270 -18.29 1.75 18.50
N GLU A 271 -17.27 2.53 18.86
CA GLU A 271 -16.89 3.76 18.17
C GLU A 271 -16.17 3.51 16.83
N THR A 272 -15.63 2.30 16.64
CA THR A 272 -14.91 1.89 15.42
C THR A 272 -15.77 1.06 14.46
N ASP A 273 -17.09 0.99 14.67
CA ASP A 273 -17.97 0.15 13.84
C ASP A 273 -18.04 0.64 12.38
N ASN A 274 -17.51 -0.18 11.47
CA ASN A 274 -17.51 0.09 10.04
C ASN A 274 -18.77 -0.43 9.32
N ALA A 275 -19.64 -1.22 9.94
CA ALA A 275 -20.82 -1.75 9.26
C ALA A 275 -21.74 -0.63 8.71
N PRO A 276 -22.09 0.42 9.50
CA PRO A 276 -22.87 1.55 8.98
C PRO A 276 -22.14 2.34 7.88
N LEU A 277 -20.81 2.46 7.97
CA LEU A 277 -20.01 3.15 6.94
C LEU A 277 -20.03 2.37 5.62
N ILE A 278 -19.93 1.03 5.67
CA ILE A 278 -20.02 0.17 4.49
C ILE A 278 -21.40 0.32 3.83
N ASP A 279 -22.48 0.28 4.60
CA ASP A 279 -23.84 0.44 4.07
C ASP A 279 -24.01 1.78 3.32
N GLU A 280 -23.50 2.87 3.92
CA GLU A 280 -23.56 4.20 3.31
C GLU A 280 -22.67 4.29 2.05
N ILE A 281 -21.45 3.73 2.09
CA ILE A 281 -20.55 3.65 0.93
C ILE A 281 -21.23 2.91 -0.23
N LEU A 282 -21.88 1.78 0.03
CA LEU A 282 -22.57 0.99 -0.99
C LEU A 282 -23.78 1.73 -1.56
N ALA A 283 -24.57 2.40 -0.70
CA ALA A 283 -25.70 3.23 -1.13
C ALA A 283 -25.25 4.38 -2.04
N LEU A 284 -24.23 5.13 -1.62
CA LEU A 284 -23.64 6.24 -2.36
C LEU A 284 -22.99 5.78 -3.68
N ARG A 285 -22.28 4.65 -3.69
CA ARG A 285 -21.71 4.06 -4.92
C ARG A 285 -22.77 3.66 -5.93
N ARG A 286 -23.90 3.11 -5.46
CA ARG A 286 -25.06 2.78 -6.32
C ARG A 286 -25.71 4.04 -6.89
N GLU A 287 -25.90 5.07 -6.07
CA GLU A 287 -26.45 6.35 -6.53
C GLU A 287 -25.53 7.01 -7.56
N ARG A 288 -24.21 7.05 -7.29
CA ARG A 288 -23.21 7.54 -8.25
C ARG A 288 -23.26 6.81 -9.58
N ALA A 289 -23.36 5.47 -9.57
CA ALA A 289 -23.50 4.68 -10.79
C ALA A 289 -24.77 5.06 -11.56
N SER A 290 -25.89 5.23 -10.86
CA SER A 290 -27.17 5.58 -11.45
C SER A 290 -27.15 6.98 -12.09
N LEU A 291 -26.50 7.96 -11.44
CA LEU A 291 -26.30 9.31 -12.00
C LEU A 291 -25.49 9.26 -13.30
N LEU A 292 -24.47 8.41 -13.36
CA LEU A 292 -23.64 8.22 -14.55
C LEU A 292 -24.31 7.34 -15.63
N GLY A 293 -25.49 6.77 -15.38
CA GLY A 293 -26.22 5.93 -16.32
C GLY A 293 -25.79 4.45 -16.35
N TYR A 294 -25.03 4.00 -15.35
CA TYR A 294 -24.63 2.59 -15.18
C TYR A 294 -25.61 1.83 -14.27
N ALA A 295 -25.76 0.52 -14.48
CA ALA A 295 -26.65 -0.30 -13.67
C ALA A 295 -26.06 -0.65 -12.31
N SER A 296 -24.73 -0.66 -12.18
CA SER A 296 -24.03 -0.93 -10.92
C SER A 296 -22.69 -0.19 -10.83
N TYR A 297 -22.15 -0.09 -9.61
CA TYR A 297 -20.81 0.47 -9.43
C TYR A 297 -19.70 -0.44 -10.00
N ALA A 298 -19.96 -1.74 -10.16
CA ALA A 298 -19.02 -2.64 -10.82
C ALA A 298 -18.79 -2.23 -12.27
N GLU A 299 -19.84 -1.83 -13.00
CA GLU A 299 -19.71 -1.32 -14.37
C GLU A 299 -18.94 0.00 -14.43
N VAL A 300 -19.20 0.92 -13.48
CA VAL A 300 -18.41 2.16 -13.34
C VAL A 300 -16.92 1.84 -13.11
N SER A 301 -16.63 0.86 -12.25
CA SER A 301 -15.28 0.40 -11.96
C SER A 301 -14.60 -0.26 -13.16
N LEU A 302 -15.36 -0.99 -14.00
CA LEU A 302 -14.87 -1.69 -15.18
C LEU A 302 -14.65 -0.77 -16.38
N ALA A 303 -15.28 0.40 -16.42
CA ALA A 303 -15.12 1.37 -17.50
C ALA A 303 -13.65 1.83 -17.72
N SER A 304 -12.79 1.67 -16.70
CA SER A 304 -11.35 1.95 -16.76
C SER A 304 -10.45 0.70 -16.59
N LYS A 305 -10.99 -0.50 -16.81
CA LYS A 305 -10.28 -1.79 -16.68
C LYS A 305 -10.23 -2.54 -18.01
N MET A 306 -9.40 -3.58 -18.09
CA MET A 306 -9.29 -4.45 -19.28
C MET A 306 -10.48 -5.41 -19.40
N ALA A 307 -11.02 -5.87 -18.27
CA ALA A 307 -12.12 -6.81 -18.25
C ALA A 307 -13.35 -6.27 -19.01
N MET A 308 -13.87 -7.10 -19.92
CA MET A 308 -14.87 -6.70 -20.93
C MET A 308 -16.31 -6.58 -20.41
N GLY A 309 -16.52 -6.59 -19.08
CA GLY A 309 -17.85 -6.56 -18.45
C GLY A 309 -17.89 -7.38 -17.17
N VAL A 310 -19.00 -7.26 -16.43
CA VAL A 310 -19.20 -7.97 -15.16
C VAL A 310 -19.26 -9.48 -15.41
N GLU A 311 -19.90 -9.91 -16.49
CA GLU A 311 -20.07 -11.32 -16.85
C GLU A 311 -18.72 -12.01 -17.10
N ALA A 312 -17.76 -11.31 -17.72
CA ALA A 312 -16.42 -11.84 -17.97
C ALA A 312 -15.64 -12.06 -16.65
N VAL A 313 -15.84 -11.18 -15.67
CA VAL A 313 -15.25 -11.32 -14.33
C VAL A 313 -15.88 -12.51 -13.60
N GLU A 314 -17.21 -12.65 -13.64
CA GLU A 314 -17.92 -13.77 -13.04
C GLU A 314 -17.53 -15.11 -13.67
N GLU A 315 -17.39 -15.18 -14.99
CA GLU A 315 -16.93 -16.39 -15.70
C GLU A 315 -15.52 -16.79 -15.28
N MET A 316 -14.61 -15.82 -15.14
CA MET A 316 -13.25 -16.06 -14.65
C MET A 316 -13.28 -16.60 -13.21
N PHE A 317 -14.05 -15.98 -12.31
CA PHE A 317 -14.19 -16.44 -10.92
C PHE A 317 -14.76 -17.85 -10.84
N GLU A 318 -15.77 -18.16 -11.64
CA GLU A 318 -16.37 -19.49 -11.66
C GLU A 318 -15.39 -20.55 -12.17
N THR A 319 -14.62 -20.23 -13.22
CA THR A 319 -13.56 -21.10 -13.74
C THR A 319 -12.53 -21.44 -12.66
N LEU A 320 -12.07 -20.44 -11.89
CA LEU A 320 -11.14 -20.65 -10.79
C LEU A 320 -11.78 -21.42 -9.63
N ARG A 321 -13.03 -21.13 -9.30
CA ARG A 321 -13.79 -21.81 -8.24
C ARG A 321 -13.95 -23.30 -8.56
N GLU A 322 -14.36 -23.65 -9.78
CA GLU A 322 -14.52 -25.03 -10.23
C GLU A 322 -13.20 -25.80 -10.15
N ALA A 323 -12.11 -25.22 -10.66
CA ALA A 323 -10.79 -25.85 -10.62
C ALA A 323 -10.25 -26.05 -9.18
N SER A 324 -10.63 -25.17 -8.25
CA SER A 324 -10.12 -25.18 -6.87
C SER A 324 -10.99 -25.99 -5.90
N TRP A 325 -12.25 -26.27 -6.25
CA TRP A 325 -13.24 -26.83 -5.32
C TRP A 325 -12.85 -28.21 -4.75
N GLU A 326 -12.47 -29.16 -5.59
CA GLU A 326 -12.10 -30.51 -5.14
C GLU A 326 -10.78 -30.52 -4.35
N ALA A 327 -9.83 -29.64 -4.69
CA ALA A 327 -8.60 -29.50 -3.92
C ALA A 327 -8.88 -28.94 -2.52
N GLY A 328 -9.63 -27.84 -2.42
CA GLY A 328 -9.96 -27.24 -1.12
C GLY A 328 -10.77 -28.16 -0.19
N ASN A 329 -11.65 -29.01 -0.74
CA ASN A 329 -12.34 -30.03 0.08
C ASN A 329 -11.39 -31.11 0.60
N ARG A 330 -10.41 -31.54 -0.22
CA ARG A 330 -9.38 -32.49 0.24
C ARG A 330 -8.50 -31.88 1.32
N ASP A 331 -8.09 -30.63 1.15
CA ASP A 331 -7.32 -29.92 2.18
C ASP A 331 -8.09 -29.87 3.51
N LEU A 332 -9.39 -29.53 3.47
CA LEU A 332 -10.22 -29.53 4.68
C LEU A 332 -10.34 -30.93 5.33
N ASP A 333 -10.45 -31.98 4.53
CA ASP A 333 -10.54 -33.35 5.04
C ASP A 333 -9.20 -33.82 5.65
N ASP A 334 -8.07 -33.48 5.02
CA ASP A 334 -6.73 -33.73 5.56
C ASP A 334 -6.55 -33.05 6.94
N LEU A 335 -7.05 -31.81 7.10
CA LEU A 335 -7.00 -31.11 8.39
C LEU A 335 -7.87 -31.78 9.46
N LYS A 336 -9.08 -32.24 9.11
CA LYS A 336 -9.97 -32.96 10.05
C LYS A 336 -9.36 -34.28 10.49
N GLU A 337 -8.77 -35.04 9.56
CA GLU A 337 -8.11 -36.31 9.83
C GLU A 337 -6.95 -36.09 10.79
N LEU A 338 -6.02 -35.18 10.47
CA LEU A 338 -4.88 -34.88 11.33
C LEU A 338 -5.28 -34.41 12.73
N ALA A 339 -6.29 -33.53 12.83
CA ALA A 339 -6.79 -33.06 14.11
C ALA A 339 -7.35 -34.20 14.97
N THR A 340 -8.13 -35.10 14.36
CA THR A 340 -8.74 -36.26 15.04
C THR A 340 -7.68 -37.26 15.49
N GLU A 341 -6.72 -37.59 14.63
CA GLU A 341 -5.60 -38.49 14.95
C GLU A 341 -4.72 -37.94 16.08
N SER A 342 -4.58 -36.62 16.14
CA SER A 342 -3.85 -35.91 17.19
C SER A 342 -4.66 -35.74 18.50
N GLY A 343 -5.87 -36.30 18.56
CA GLY A 343 -6.67 -36.40 19.78
C GLY A 343 -7.69 -35.28 20.00
N GLN A 344 -7.86 -34.34 19.07
CA GLN A 344 -8.92 -33.33 19.15
C GLN A 344 -10.31 -34.01 19.12
N GLN A 345 -11.19 -33.67 20.06
CA GLN A 345 -12.53 -34.27 20.17
C GLN A 345 -13.61 -33.39 19.54
N GLU A 346 -13.39 -32.08 19.50
CA GLU A 346 -14.31 -31.11 18.92
C GLU A 346 -14.16 -31.03 17.39
N PRO A 347 -15.25 -30.75 16.65
CA PRO A 347 -15.16 -30.44 15.23
C PRO A 347 -14.19 -29.29 14.96
N LEU A 348 -13.44 -29.40 13.85
CA LEU A 348 -12.56 -28.36 13.36
C LEU A 348 -13.33 -27.03 13.23
N ALA A 349 -12.85 -25.99 13.92
CA ALA A 349 -13.38 -24.63 13.83
C ALA A 349 -12.41 -23.72 13.07
N GLN A 350 -12.84 -22.49 12.77
CA GLN A 350 -12.02 -21.54 12.00
C GLN A 350 -10.68 -21.19 12.68
N TRP A 351 -10.68 -21.09 14.01
CA TRP A 351 -9.46 -20.85 14.81
C TRP A 351 -8.54 -22.09 14.93
N ASP A 352 -8.95 -23.23 14.37
CA ASP A 352 -8.13 -24.44 14.30
C ASP A 352 -7.42 -24.56 12.93
N ALA A 353 -7.89 -23.86 11.90
CA ALA A 353 -7.43 -24.05 10.52
C ALA A 353 -5.94 -23.73 10.33
N ALA A 354 -5.48 -22.56 10.80
CA ALA A 354 -4.07 -22.18 10.71
C ALA A 354 -3.16 -23.15 11.49
N PHE A 355 -3.55 -23.51 12.72
CA PHE A 355 -2.80 -24.44 13.57
C PHE A 355 -2.61 -25.81 12.91
N TRP A 356 -3.69 -26.43 12.43
CA TRP A 356 -3.58 -27.76 11.81
C TRP A 356 -2.94 -27.72 10.44
N SER A 357 -3.10 -26.63 9.69
CA SER A 357 -2.37 -26.44 8.42
C SER A 357 -0.87 -26.40 8.64
N GLU A 358 -0.43 -25.73 9.70
CA GLU A 358 0.97 -25.68 10.11
C GLU A 358 1.49 -27.07 10.48
N ARG A 359 0.79 -27.80 11.36
CA ARG A 359 1.17 -29.18 11.74
C ARG A 359 1.17 -30.14 10.55
N LEU A 360 0.24 -29.98 9.61
CA LEU A 360 0.20 -30.78 8.38
C LEU A 360 1.39 -30.46 7.48
N ARG A 361 1.77 -29.18 7.33
CA ARG A 361 2.95 -28.78 6.56
C ARG A 361 4.23 -29.36 7.16
N GLU A 362 4.42 -29.21 8.48
CA GLU A 362 5.57 -29.75 9.19
C GLU A 362 5.69 -31.26 9.01
N SER A 363 4.60 -32.01 9.19
CA SER A 363 4.61 -33.48 9.05
C SER A 363 4.87 -33.95 7.61
N ARG A 364 4.43 -33.19 6.60
CA ARG A 364 4.60 -33.53 5.18
C ARG A 364 5.99 -33.22 4.65
N PHE A 365 6.58 -32.11 5.10
CA PHE A 365 7.81 -31.59 4.50
C PHE A 365 9.03 -31.59 5.43
N ASP A 366 8.86 -31.94 6.71
CA ASP A 366 9.93 -32.09 7.69
C ASP A 366 10.75 -30.80 7.91
N PHE A 367 10.07 -29.65 7.90
CA PHE A 367 10.65 -28.35 8.27
C PHE A 367 9.58 -27.42 8.87
N THR A 368 10.05 -26.43 9.64
CA THR A 368 9.25 -25.32 10.19
C THR A 368 9.69 -23.97 9.62
N ASP A 369 8.86 -22.93 9.69
CA ASP A 369 9.29 -21.57 9.33
C ASP A 369 10.45 -21.09 10.21
N GLU A 370 10.52 -21.53 11.47
CA GLU A 370 11.62 -21.19 12.38
C GLU A 370 12.96 -21.78 11.93
N ASP A 371 12.96 -22.94 11.27
CA ASP A 371 14.16 -23.52 10.69
C ASP A 371 14.68 -22.65 9.52
N LEU A 372 13.78 -21.95 8.83
CA LEU A 372 14.06 -21.15 7.64
C LEU A 372 14.43 -19.69 7.95
N ARG A 373 13.87 -19.10 9.01
CA ARG A 373 14.12 -17.69 9.40
C ARG A 373 15.61 -17.29 9.44
N PRO A 374 16.54 -18.10 9.98
CA PRO A 374 17.97 -17.76 10.00
C PRO A 374 18.62 -17.59 8.63
N TYR A 375 17.96 -18.00 7.54
CA TYR A 375 18.45 -17.84 6.17
C TYR A 375 17.93 -16.56 5.50
N PHE A 376 16.87 -15.94 6.02
CA PHE A 376 16.17 -14.83 5.39
C PHE A 376 16.19 -13.56 6.24
N SER A 377 17.36 -12.98 6.51
CA SER A 377 17.38 -11.61 7.03
C SER A 377 17.07 -10.60 5.92
N LEU A 378 16.39 -9.50 6.25
CA LEU A 378 16.06 -8.45 5.28
C LEU A 378 17.24 -8.04 4.39
N ASP A 379 18.42 -7.76 4.96
CA ASP A 379 19.60 -7.36 4.19
C ASP A 379 20.03 -8.39 3.14
N ARG A 380 19.97 -9.68 3.49
CA ARG A 380 20.32 -10.78 2.59
C ARG A 380 19.28 -11.00 1.50
N VAL A 381 18.01 -10.84 1.86
CA VAL A 381 16.91 -10.90 0.89
C VAL A 381 17.04 -9.76 -0.11
N LEU A 382 17.39 -8.55 0.34
CA LEU A 382 17.68 -7.40 -0.52
C LEU A 382 18.90 -7.65 -1.42
N ASP A 383 20.00 -8.19 -0.88
CA ASP A 383 21.17 -8.58 -1.68
C ASP A 383 20.78 -9.53 -2.84
N GLY A 384 19.98 -10.56 -2.52
CA GLY A 384 19.50 -11.53 -3.51
C GLY A 384 18.54 -10.93 -4.54
N LEU A 385 17.60 -10.08 -4.09
CA LEU A 385 16.66 -9.35 -4.94
C LEU A 385 17.39 -8.41 -5.91
N PHE A 386 18.35 -7.62 -5.41
CA PHE A 386 19.10 -6.67 -6.25
C PHE A 386 20.02 -7.41 -7.23
N SER A 387 20.62 -8.53 -6.82
CA SER A 387 21.37 -9.41 -7.72
C SER A 387 20.49 -9.97 -8.84
N LEU A 388 19.25 -10.39 -8.52
CA LEU A 388 18.27 -10.81 -9.52
C LEU A 388 17.96 -9.68 -10.50
N CYS A 389 17.67 -8.47 -10.01
CA CYS A 389 17.35 -7.32 -10.85
C CYS A 389 18.52 -6.91 -11.76
N ASN A 390 19.75 -7.03 -11.27
CA ASN A 390 20.94 -6.85 -12.11
C ASN A 390 20.98 -7.86 -13.26
N ARG A 391 20.74 -9.15 -12.98
CA ARG A 391 20.75 -10.21 -14.00
C ARG A 391 19.63 -10.06 -15.03
N LEU A 392 18.43 -9.67 -14.60
CA LEU A 392 17.26 -9.57 -15.47
C LEU A 392 17.18 -8.26 -16.25
N PHE A 393 17.49 -7.14 -15.58
CA PHE A 393 17.19 -5.80 -16.08
C PHE A 393 18.43 -4.93 -16.26
N GLY A 394 19.62 -5.43 -15.91
CA GLY A 394 20.88 -4.67 -16.05
C GLY A 394 20.98 -3.48 -15.09
N ILE A 395 20.18 -3.44 -14.02
CA ILE A 395 20.19 -2.34 -13.05
C ILE A 395 21.09 -2.65 -11.85
N THR A 396 21.62 -1.60 -11.23
CA THR A 396 22.34 -1.67 -9.96
C THR A 396 21.55 -0.87 -8.93
N VAL A 397 21.31 -1.45 -7.76
CA VAL A 397 20.64 -0.78 -6.65
C VAL A 397 21.65 -0.51 -5.55
N GLU A 398 21.77 0.75 -5.13
CA GLU A 398 22.76 1.19 -4.14
C GLU A 398 22.03 1.82 -2.95
N ALA A 399 22.43 1.44 -1.73
CA ALA A 399 21.96 2.11 -0.53
C ALA A 399 22.43 3.58 -0.53
N ALA A 400 21.51 4.48 -0.23
CA ALA A 400 21.70 5.92 -0.24
C ALA A 400 21.10 6.55 1.02
N ASP A 401 21.11 5.80 2.13
CA ASP A 401 20.67 6.27 3.45
C ASP A 401 21.39 7.58 3.83
N GLY A 402 20.64 8.53 4.39
CA GLY A 402 21.13 9.88 4.70
C GLY A 402 21.19 10.85 3.53
N GLN A 403 20.90 10.40 2.29
CA GLN A 403 20.76 11.29 1.12
C GLN A 403 19.31 11.75 0.89
N ALA A 404 18.34 11.13 1.56
CA ALA A 404 16.92 11.45 1.46
C ALA A 404 16.32 11.76 2.86
N PRO A 405 15.41 12.75 2.95
CA PRO A 405 14.57 12.94 4.12
C PRO A 405 13.67 11.72 4.38
N ILE A 406 13.52 11.32 5.64
CA ILE A 406 12.74 10.15 6.06
C ILE A 406 11.75 10.51 7.17
N TRP A 407 10.64 9.77 7.25
CA TRP A 407 9.60 9.94 8.28
C TRP A 407 9.78 9.04 9.50
N HIS A 408 10.63 8.00 9.40
CA HIS A 408 10.89 7.05 10.47
C HIS A 408 12.31 6.50 10.34
N GLU A 409 12.96 6.16 11.46
CA GLU A 409 14.37 5.75 11.50
C GLU A 409 14.66 4.43 10.76
N ASP A 410 13.67 3.53 10.71
CA ASP A 410 13.74 2.27 9.96
C ASP A 410 13.61 2.43 8.44
N VAL A 411 13.30 3.62 7.94
CA VAL A 411 13.13 3.87 6.51
C VAL A 411 14.49 3.90 5.84
N ARG A 412 14.64 3.07 4.81
CA ARG A 412 15.84 3.02 3.98
C ARG A 412 15.61 3.73 2.67
N TYR A 413 16.66 4.32 2.11
CA TYR A 413 16.62 4.94 0.79
C TYR A 413 17.64 4.32 -0.15
N PHE A 414 17.24 4.11 -1.40
CA PHE A 414 18.07 3.49 -2.43
C PHE A 414 18.01 4.27 -3.73
N ILE A 415 19.13 4.23 -4.47
CA ILE A 415 19.24 4.75 -5.83
C ILE A 415 19.36 3.59 -6.81
N VAL A 416 18.65 3.69 -7.94
CA VAL A 416 18.71 2.73 -9.04
C VAL A 416 19.51 3.32 -10.19
N ARG A 417 20.54 2.59 -10.64
CA ARG A 417 21.41 2.95 -11.77
C ARG A 417 21.29 1.96 -12.91
N ASP A 418 21.48 2.45 -14.14
CA ASP A 418 21.61 1.58 -15.32
C ASP A 418 23.03 0.98 -15.46
N ASP A 419 23.23 0.21 -16.53
CA ASP A 419 24.50 -0.43 -16.89
C ASP A 419 25.63 0.58 -17.15
N GLN A 420 25.29 1.82 -17.50
CA GLN A 420 26.20 2.95 -17.70
C GLN A 420 26.41 3.77 -16.43
N GLN A 421 25.86 3.35 -15.29
CA GLN A 421 25.93 4.02 -13.99
C GLN A 421 25.17 5.35 -13.92
N ASN A 422 24.31 5.64 -14.90
CA ASN A 422 23.41 6.79 -14.83
C ASN A 422 22.29 6.51 -13.82
N GLU A 423 21.95 7.51 -13.04
CA GLU A 423 20.79 7.44 -12.15
C GLU A 423 19.49 7.37 -12.95
N ARG A 424 18.64 6.42 -12.60
CA ARG A 424 17.36 6.17 -13.27
C ARG A 424 16.16 6.40 -12.37
N ALA A 425 16.28 6.10 -11.08
CA ALA A 425 15.21 6.24 -10.12
C ALA A 425 15.76 6.22 -8.68
N GLY A 426 14.89 6.48 -7.71
CA GLY A 426 15.13 6.15 -6.31
C GLY A 426 13.93 5.44 -5.68
N PHE A 427 14.08 4.88 -4.49
CA PHE A 427 12.94 4.41 -3.72
C PHE A 427 13.21 4.41 -2.22
N TYR A 428 12.13 4.58 -1.47
CA TYR A 428 12.06 4.36 -0.04
C TYR A 428 11.59 2.94 0.26
N LEU A 429 12.17 2.31 1.26
CA LEU A 429 11.68 1.06 1.84
C LEU A 429 11.36 1.27 3.31
N ASP A 430 10.10 1.06 3.68
CA ASP A 430 9.62 1.04 5.07
C ASP A 430 9.14 -0.39 5.42
N PRO A 431 10.03 -1.24 5.97
CA PRO A 431 9.86 -2.69 5.91
C PRO A 431 9.03 -3.29 7.05
N TYR A 432 8.93 -2.63 8.20
CA TYR A 432 8.49 -3.25 9.45
C TYR A 432 7.06 -2.87 9.87
N SER A 433 6.42 -3.79 10.60
CA SER A 433 5.14 -3.54 11.28
C SER A 433 5.30 -2.49 12.37
N ARG A 434 4.41 -1.49 12.38
CA ARG A 434 4.30 -0.45 13.42
C ARG A 434 2.83 -0.10 13.67
N PRO A 435 2.04 -1.01 14.26
CA PRO A 435 0.58 -0.88 14.30
C PRO A 435 0.07 0.34 15.06
N GLU A 436 0.93 0.98 15.86
CA GLU A 436 0.60 2.21 16.58
C GLU A 436 0.38 3.42 15.66
N THR A 437 1.02 3.46 14.48
CA THR A 437 1.02 4.61 13.56
C THR A 437 0.99 4.24 12.07
N LYS A 438 1.16 2.97 11.70
CA LYS A 438 1.24 2.49 10.31
C LYS A 438 0.11 1.53 10.01
N ARG A 439 -0.55 1.70 8.85
CA ARG A 439 -1.60 0.79 8.40
C ARG A 439 -1.02 -0.60 8.08
N GLY A 440 -1.82 -1.65 8.29
CA GLY A 440 -1.44 -3.02 7.96
C GLY A 440 -1.35 -3.31 6.45
N GLY A 441 -0.89 -4.51 6.11
CA GLY A 441 -0.72 -4.97 4.73
C GLY A 441 0.66 -4.66 4.14
N ALA A 442 0.77 -4.68 2.83
CA ALA A 442 1.92 -4.19 2.09
C ALA A 442 1.39 -3.45 0.85
N TRP A 443 2.15 -2.45 0.39
CA TRP A 443 1.79 -1.70 -0.79
C TRP A 443 3.00 -0.93 -1.35
N MET A 444 2.90 -0.65 -2.64
CA MET A 444 3.72 0.31 -3.33
C MET A 444 2.91 1.59 -3.55
N ASN A 445 3.58 2.74 -3.49
CA ASN A 445 3.01 4.00 -3.96
C ASN A 445 4.05 4.84 -4.70
N GLU A 446 3.60 5.76 -5.53
CA GLU A 446 4.45 6.76 -6.15
C GLU A 446 4.83 7.87 -5.13
N CYS A 447 6.10 8.27 -5.13
CA CYS A 447 6.59 9.44 -4.41
C CYS A 447 6.77 10.61 -5.38
N LEU A 448 7.51 10.36 -6.46
CA LEU A 448 7.65 11.26 -7.61
C LEU A 448 7.44 10.45 -8.88
N VAL A 449 6.72 11.01 -9.84
CA VAL A 449 6.46 10.40 -11.15
C VAL A 449 7.53 10.87 -12.15
N ARG A 450 7.94 9.96 -13.05
CA ARG A 450 8.85 10.32 -14.15
C ARG A 450 8.13 11.23 -15.13
N CYS A 451 8.63 12.43 -15.32
CA CYS A 451 8.03 13.37 -16.26
C CYS A 451 9.06 14.40 -16.75
N ARG A 452 8.81 14.99 -17.92
CA ARG A 452 9.61 16.12 -18.43
C ARG A 452 8.86 17.42 -18.22
N ILE A 453 9.43 18.31 -17.42
CA ILE A 453 8.88 19.62 -17.09
C ILE A 453 9.92 20.67 -17.41
N ASP A 454 9.56 21.67 -18.22
CA ASP A 454 10.45 22.75 -18.67
C ASP A 454 11.79 22.25 -19.25
N GLY A 455 11.73 21.12 -19.97
CA GLY A 455 12.89 20.47 -20.58
C GLY A 455 13.76 19.67 -19.61
N ARG A 456 13.48 19.69 -18.30
CA ARG A 456 14.18 18.89 -17.28
C ARG A 456 13.42 17.59 -17.00
N LEU A 457 14.15 16.49 -16.90
CA LEU A 457 13.58 15.20 -16.52
C LEU A 457 13.54 15.09 -14.99
N GLN A 458 12.35 14.89 -14.43
CA GLN A 458 12.19 14.39 -13.07
C GLN A 458 12.34 12.87 -13.08
N LEU A 459 13.23 12.34 -12.24
CA LEU A 459 13.37 10.89 -12.07
C LEU A 459 12.26 10.36 -11.14
N PRO A 460 11.73 9.16 -11.41
CA PRO A 460 10.71 8.57 -10.56
C PRO A 460 11.30 8.15 -9.22
N VAL A 461 10.48 8.29 -8.17
CA VAL A 461 10.76 7.79 -6.83
C VAL A 461 9.58 6.97 -6.34
N ALA A 462 9.83 5.76 -5.82
CA ALA A 462 8.80 4.88 -5.28
C ALA A 462 8.82 4.85 -3.74
N HIS A 463 7.67 4.55 -3.15
CA HIS A 463 7.54 4.07 -1.77
C HIS A 463 7.25 2.56 -1.82
N LEU A 464 8.06 1.76 -1.13
CA LEU A 464 7.84 0.32 -0.92
C LEU A 464 7.56 0.10 0.56
N ILE A 465 6.33 -0.28 0.90
CA ILE A 465 5.89 -0.38 2.29
C ILE A 465 5.47 -1.82 2.59
N CYS A 466 6.13 -2.42 3.59
CA CYS A 466 5.80 -3.75 4.09
C CYS A 466 5.48 -3.67 5.58
N ASN A 467 4.83 -4.68 6.14
CA ASN A 467 4.64 -4.82 7.58
C ASN A 467 5.27 -6.13 8.08
N SER A 468 6.54 -6.34 7.75
CA SER A 468 7.30 -7.54 8.13
C SER A 468 7.67 -7.53 9.62
N THR A 469 8.06 -8.69 10.12
CA THR A 469 8.57 -8.92 11.47
C THR A 469 9.72 -7.94 11.77
N PRO A 470 9.60 -7.06 12.78
CA PRO A 470 10.66 -6.11 13.11
C PRO A 470 11.89 -6.82 13.69
N PRO A 471 13.06 -6.15 13.71
CA PRO A 471 14.22 -6.61 14.47
C PRO A 471 13.88 -6.79 15.95
N VAL A 472 14.51 -7.76 16.61
CA VAL A 472 14.36 -7.97 18.06
C VAL A 472 15.71 -7.87 18.76
N GLY A 473 15.86 -6.86 19.61
CA GLY A 473 17.14 -6.51 20.24
C GLY A 473 18.23 -6.28 19.19
N ASP A 474 19.38 -6.94 19.34
CA ASP A 474 20.51 -6.83 18.40
C ASP A 474 20.39 -7.76 17.18
N ARG A 475 19.29 -8.52 17.03
CA ARG A 475 19.10 -9.44 15.90
C ARG A 475 18.44 -8.71 14.72
N PRO A 476 18.92 -8.93 13.48
CA PRO A 476 18.26 -8.36 12.31
C PRO A 476 16.82 -8.90 12.17
N SER A 477 15.99 -8.22 11.40
CA SER A 477 14.69 -8.74 10.98
C SER A 477 14.88 -10.06 10.24
N LEU A 478 14.36 -11.15 10.80
CA LEU A 478 14.37 -12.49 10.21
C LEU A 478 12.99 -12.81 9.66
N MET A 479 12.93 -12.94 8.34
CA MET A 479 11.72 -13.04 7.57
C MET A 479 11.28 -14.51 7.43
N THR A 480 9.98 -14.71 7.40
CA THR A 480 9.33 -15.89 6.82
C THR A 480 9.48 -15.86 5.29
N PHE A 481 9.26 -17.01 4.65
CA PHE A 481 9.22 -17.05 3.19
C PHE A 481 8.09 -16.19 2.61
N ARG A 482 6.95 -16.07 3.32
CA ARG A 482 5.84 -15.22 2.87
C ARG A 482 6.20 -13.73 2.88
N GLU A 483 6.94 -13.27 3.89
CA GLU A 483 7.43 -11.89 3.93
C GLU A 483 8.45 -11.62 2.80
N VAL A 484 9.24 -12.62 2.42
CA VAL A 484 10.13 -12.54 1.24
C VAL A 484 9.32 -12.38 -0.05
N GLU A 485 8.28 -13.20 -0.25
CA GLU A 485 7.37 -13.06 -1.40
C GLU A 485 6.72 -11.68 -1.43
N THR A 486 6.24 -11.17 -0.30
CA THR A 486 5.66 -9.82 -0.20
C THR A 486 6.66 -8.73 -0.60
N LEU A 487 7.92 -8.80 -0.15
CA LEU A 487 8.93 -7.83 -0.57
C LEU A 487 9.19 -7.89 -2.09
N PHE A 488 9.23 -9.09 -2.68
CA PHE A 488 9.38 -9.25 -4.13
C PHE A 488 8.17 -8.70 -4.89
N HIS A 489 6.96 -8.93 -4.37
CA HIS A 489 5.71 -8.41 -4.90
C HIS A 489 5.74 -6.87 -4.97
N GLU A 490 5.99 -6.20 -3.84
CA GLU A 490 6.05 -4.73 -3.81
C GLU A 490 7.17 -4.17 -4.69
N PHE A 491 8.32 -4.86 -4.72
CA PHE A 491 9.42 -4.47 -5.59
C PHE A 491 9.06 -4.60 -7.07
N GLY A 492 8.17 -5.51 -7.46
CA GLY A 492 7.64 -5.61 -8.82
C GLY A 492 6.83 -4.38 -9.25
N HIS A 493 5.94 -3.88 -8.40
CA HIS A 493 5.29 -2.57 -8.63
C HIS A 493 6.33 -1.44 -8.69
N GLY A 494 7.29 -1.45 -7.76
CA GLY A 494 8.40 -0.50 -7.74
C GLY A 494 9.18 -0.48 -9.05
N LEU A 495 9.50 -1.64 -9.62
CA LEU A 495 10.19 -1.78 -10.88
C LEU A 495 9.40 -1.17 -12.04
N GLN A 496 8.09 -1.42 -12.13
CA GLN A 496 7.26 -0.83 -13.19
C GLN A 496 7.30 0.71 -13.15
N HIS A 497 7.21 1.29 -11.95
CA HIS A 497 7.32 2.74 -11.76
C HIS A 497 8.71 3.28 -12.08
N MET A 498 9.75 2.68 -11.47
CA MET A 498 11.12 3.16 -11.54
C MET A 498 11.75 2.99 -12.93
N MET A 499 11.36 1.96 -13.67
CA MET A 499 11.97 1.61 -14.97
C MET A 499 11.19 2.15 -16.17
N THR A 500 10.15 2.96 -15.94
CA THR A 500 9.37 3.54 -17.02
C THR A 500 10.22 4.45 -17.91
N THR A 501 9.96 4.40 -19.22
CA THR A 501 10.59 5.28 -20.22
C THR A 501 9.66 6.38 -20.70
N VAL A 502 8.42 6.44 -20.20
CA VAL A 502 7.44 7.49 -20.53
C VAL A 502 7.77 8.77 -19.76
N GLU A 503 7.70 9.92 -20.42
CA GLU A 503 8.05 11.25 -19.87
C GLU A 503 6.82 12.15 -19.65
N HIS A 504 5.62 11.57 -19.72
CA HIS A 504 4.34 12.22 -19.45
C HIS A 504 3.74 11.62 -18.19
N ALA A 505 3.41 12.46 -17.20
CA ALA A 505 3.09 12.00 -15.85
C ALA A 505 1.87 11.05 -15.84
N ASP A 506 0.84 11.39 -16.61
CA ASP A 506 -0.43 10.64 -16.68
C ASP A 506 -0.30 9.24 -17.30
N ALA A 507 0.82 8.93 -17.97
CA ALA A 507 1.08 7.60 -18.57
C ALA A 507 2.45 7.04 -18.15
N SER A 508 3.04 7.60 -17.09
CA SER A 508 4.35 7.21 -16.58
C SER A 508 4.24 6.22 -15.43
N GLY A 509 5.12 5.23 -15.42
CA GLY A 509 5.21 4.24 -14.36
C GLY A 509 4.00 3.32 -14.36
N ILE A 510 3.21 3.42 -13.31
CA ILE A 510 1.93 2.70 -13.15
C ILE A 510 0.72 3.55 -13.58
N ASN A 511 0.91 4.85 -13.85
CA ASN A 511 -0.17 5.73 -14.28
C ASN A 511 -0.64 5.38 -15.69
N GLY A 512 -1.96 5.46 -15.87
CA GLY A 512 -2.63 5.06 -17.10
C GLY A 512 -2.63 3.56 -17.36
N VAL A 513 -2.24 2.71 -16.40
CA VAL A 513 -2.37 1.25 -16.52
C VAL A 513 -3.74 0.82 -15.97
N GLU A 514 -4.48 0.02 -16.72
CA GLU A 514 -5.75 -0.54 -16.26
C GLU A 514 -5.57 -1.34 -14.95
N TRP A 515 -6.46 -1.12 -13.98
CA TRP A 515 -6.28 -1.62 -12.60
C TRP A 515 -6.18 -3.15 -12.49
N ASP A 516 -6.77 -3.90 -13.41
CA ASP A 516 -6.67 -5.36 -13.46
C ASP A 516 -5.37 -5.89 -14.10
N ALA A 517 -4.48 -5.00 -14.54
CA ALA A 517 -3.14 -5.33 -15.03
C ALA A 517 -2.00 -4.84 -14.13
N VAL A 518 -2.26 -3.96 -13.16
CA VAL A 518 -1.21 -3.39 -12.28
C VAL A 518 -0.51 -4.46 -11.42
N GLU A 519 -1.20 -5.57 -11.15
CA GLU A 519 -0.68 -6.72 -10.38
C GLU A 519 0.22 -7.66 -11.19
N LEU A 520 0.36 -7.44 -12.51
CA LEU A 520 1.18 -8.29 -13.35
C LEU A 520 2.67 -8.28 -12.92
N PRO A 521 3.36 -7.13 -12.83
CA PRO A 521 4.78 -7.13 -12.48
C PRO A 521 5.04 -7.50 -11.02
N SER A 522 4.12 -7.21 -10.10
CA SER A 522 4.24 -7.60 -8.70
C SER A 522 4.19 -9.13 -8.55
N GLN A 523 3.13 -9.78 -9.04
CA GLN A 523 3.01 -11.23 -9.02
C GLN A 523 4.08 -11.94 -9.87
N PHE A 524 4.52 -11.32 -10.97
CA PHE A 524 5.65 -11.84 -11.76
C PHE A 524 6.91 -11.98 -10.91
N MET A 525 7.22 -10.99 -10.05
CA MET A 525 8.41 -11.02 -9.22
C MET A 525 8.36 -12.12 -8.15
N GLU A 526 7.19 -12.43 -7.60
CA GLU A 526 7.02 -13.52 -6.60
C GLU A 526 7.52 -14.88 -7.10
N ASN A 527 7.35 -15.18 -8.40
CA ASN A 527 7.79 -16.44 -9.01
C ASN A 527 9.29 -16.69 -8.84
N TRP A 528 10.10 -15.64 -8.74
CA TRP A 528 11.56 -15.77 -8.59
C TRP A 528 11.98 -16.22 -7.19
N CYS A 529 11.09 -16.19 -6.19
CA CYS A 529 11.36 -16.73 -4.86
C CYS A 529 11.56 -18.26 -4.90
N TYR A 530 10.91 -18.95 -5.86
CA TYR A 530 11.07 -20.39 -6.08
C TYR A 530 12.13 -20.74 -7.13
N HIS A 531 12.67 -19.75 -7.85
CA HIS A 531 13.72 -19.96 -8.82
C HIS A 531 15.03 -20.32 -8.10
N ARG A 532 15.46 -21.59 -8.22
CA ARG A 532 16.58 -22.15 -7.46
C ARG A 532 17.86 -21.28 -7.42
N PRO A 533 18.40 -20.76 -8.54
CA PRO A 533 19.56 -19.86 -8.46
C PRO A 533 19.30 -18.54 -7.73
N THR A 534 18.06 -18.04 -7.68
CA THR A 534 17.71 -16.85 -6.90
C THR A 534 17.65 -17.20 -5.42
N LEU A 535 16.89 -18.25 -5.07
CA LEU A 535 16.73 -18.71 -3.69
C LEU A 535 18.08 -19.04 -3.04
N LEU A 536 18.92 -19.80 -3.73
CA LEU A 536 20.25 -20.19 -3.24
C LEU A 536 21.29 -19.07 -3.35
N GLY A 537 20.97 -18.02 -4.11
CA GLY A 537 21.80 -16.82 -4.22
C GLY A 537 21.65 -15.87 -3.03
N ILE A 538 20.59 -16.04 -2.21
CA ILE A 538 20.41 -15.32 -0.95
C ILE A 538 21.42 -15.88 0.08
N PRO A 539 22.42 -15.10 0.54
CA PRO A 539 23.38 -15.59 1.51
C PRO A 539 22.72 -15.79 2.89
N PRO A 540 23.12 -16.78 3.69
CA PRO A 540 22.56 -17.01 5.03
C PRO A 540 22.84 -15.83 5.97
N ALA A 541 21.90 -15.54 6.88
CA ALA A 541 21.99 -14.38 7.78
C ALA A 541 22.88 -14.64 9.00
N LEU A 542 22.69 -15.77 9.69
CA LEU A 542 23.28 -16.01 11.02
C LEU A 542 24.43 -17.03 11.04
N ARG A 543 24.64 -17.78 9.95
CA ARG A 543 25.70 -18.78 9.85
C ARG A 543 26.49 -18.59 8.56
N ALA A 544 27.55 -17.79 8.64
CA ALA A 544 28.42 -17.53 7.50
C ALA A 544 28.95 -18.85 6.92
N GLY A 545 28.54 -19.17 5.68
CA GLY A 545 28.95 -20.37 4.95
C GLY A 545 27.98 -21.56 4.98
N GLU A 546 26.89 -21.52 5.76
CA GLU A 546 25.84 -22.56 5.71
C GLU A 546 24.75 -22.17 4.71
N VAL A 547 24.80 -22.75 3.49
CA VAL A 547 23.74 -22.59 2.49
C VAL A 547 22.51 -23.38 2.94
N LEU A 548 21.32 -22.94 2.52
CA LEU A 548 20.08 -23.71 2.66
C LEU A 548 20.34 -25.19 2.24
N PRO A 549 20.03 -26.20 3.09
CA PRO A 549 20.32 -27.60 2.79
C PRO A 549 19.78 -28.02 1.42
N GLY A 550 20.65 -28.51 0.52
CA GLY A 550 20.29 -28.89 -0.86
C GLY A 550 20.76 -27.92 -1.96
N GLY A 551 21.48 -26.85 -1.63
CA GLY A 551 22.17 -26.02 -2.63
C GLY A 551 23.38 -26.71 -3.29
N PRO A 552 23.66 -26.51 -4.60
CA PRO A 552 24.94 -26.91 -5.17
C PRO A 552 26.01 -25.88 -4.78
N PHE A 553 27.26 -26.34 -4.78
CA PHE A 553 28.48 -25.52 -4.69
C PHE A 553 28.51 -24.40 -5.73
#